data_AF-A0A7S2JBH7-F1
#
_entry.id   AF-A0A7S2JBH7-F1
#
_cell.length_a   1.000
_cell.length_b   1.000
_cell.length_c   1.000
_cell.angle_alpha   90.00
_cell.angle_beta   90.00
_cell.angle_gamma   90.00
#
_symmetry.space_group_name_H-M   'P 1'
#
loop_
_entity.id
_entity.type
_entity.pdbx_description
1 polymer ?
#
loop_
_entity_poly.entity_id
_entity_poly.type
_entity_poly.pdbx_seq_one_letter_code
_entity_poly.pdbx_strand_id
1 'polypeptide(L)'
;EAVREDGRALFHAAAAMRAEPEVVFEAVGNWGFALQYAAAALRADRAIVLAAVRQNGKALVHAADALKADRAVVLEALRQNGAAVMYAAAAFRADRGLVLEAL
;
A
#
# COMPACT_ATOMS: atom_id res chain seq x y z
N GLU A 1 -1.21 20.40 -8.86
CA GLU A 1 -2.43 19.58 -9.03
C GLU A 1 -2.79 19.02 -7.67
N ALA A 2 -4.03 19.18 -7.19
CA ALA A 2 -4.38 18.99 -5.77
C ALA A 2 -3.96 17.64 -5.15
N VAL A 3 -3.82 16.58 -5.95
CA VAL A 3 -3.35 15.24 -5.52
C VAL A 3 -1.89 15.25 -5.06
N ARG A 4 -1.04 16.11 -5.64
CA ARG A 4 0.37 16.27 -5.27
C ARG A 4 0.57 16.89 -3.90
N GLU A 5 -0.37 17.71 -3.47
CA GLU A 5 -0.33 18.44 -2.20
C GLU A 5 -1.15 17.74 -1.12
N ASP A 6 -2.22 17.03 -1.52
CA ASP A 6 -3.05 16.23 -0.63
C ASP A 6 -3.42 14.90 -1.29
N GLY A 7 -2.80 13.81 -0.86
CA GLY A 7 -3.11 12.47 -1.35
C GLY A 7 -4.58 12.06 -1.16
N ARG A 8 -5.32 12.71 -0.25
CA ARG A 8 -6.77 12.49 -0.08
C ARG A 8 -7.57 12.97 -1.28
N ALA A 9 -7.06 13.92 -2.07
CA ALA A 9 -7.71 14.40 -3.27
C ALA A 9 -7.89 13.31 -4.33
N LEU A 10 -7.11 12.21 -4.26
CA LEU A 10 -7.29 11.04 -5.15
C LEU A 10 -8.71 10.42 -5.02
N PHE A 11 -9.35 10.57 -3.86
CA PHE A 11 -10.75 10.17 -3.65
C PHE A 11 -11.74 10.91 -4.56
N HIS A 12 -11.47 12.18 -4.89
CA HIS A 12 -12.32 13.01 -5.73
C HIS A 12 -11.88 13.03 -7.20
N ALA A 13 -10.67 12.54 -7.49
CA ALA A 13 -10.11 12.51 -8.82
C ALA A 13 -10.94 11.63 -9.77
N ALA A 14 -10.93 11.97 -11.05
CA ALA A 14 -11.58 11.18 -12.10
C ALA A 14 -10.95 9.78 -12.20
N ALA A 15 -11.72 8.82 -12.73
CA ALA A 15 -11.25 7.43 -12.87
C ALA A 15 -9.95 7.32 -13.68
N ALA A 16 -9.78 8.16 -14.71
CA ALA A 16 -8.55 8.25 -15.49
C ALA A 16 -7.34 8.58 -14.59
N MET A 17 -7.44 9.61 -13.74
CA MET A 17 -6.37 10.00 -12.82
C MET A 17 -6.05 8.93 -11.77
N ARG A 18 -7.04 8.15 -11.33
CA ARG A 18 -6.83 7.01 -10.43
C ARG A 18 -6.11 5.84 -11.10
N ALA A 19 -6.02 5.84 -12.43
CA ALA A 19 -5.30 4.85 -13.22
C ALA A 19 -3.95 5.37 -13.73
N GLU A 20 -3.62 6.64 -13.49
CA GLU A 20 -2.32 7.24 -13.82
C GLU A 20 -1.27 6.85 -12.75
N PRO A 21 -0.22 6.09 -13.11
CA PRO A 21 0.77 5.62 -12.14
C PRO A 21 1.45 6.75 -11.39
N GLU A 22 1.85 7.83 -12.07
CA GLU A 22 2.55 8.97 -11.47
C GLU A 22 1.68 9.70 -10.43
N VAL A 23 0.42 9.99 -10.78
CA VAL A 23 -0.54 10.65 -9.88
C VAL A 23 -0.78 9.82 -8.63
N VAL A 24 -0.98 8.50 -8.81
CA VAL A 24 -1.18 7.59 -7.68
C VAL A 24 0.08 7.47 -6.83
N PHE A 25 1.27 7.39 -7.45
CA PHE A 25 2.55 7.30 -6.75
C PHE A 25 2.77 8.52 -5.84
N GLU A 26 2.52 9.72 -6.35
CA GLU A 26 2.60 10.96 -5.57
C GLU A 26 1.55 10.97 -4.44
N ALA A 27 0.31 10.54 -4.73
CA ALA A 27 -0.75 10.48 -3.73
C ALA A 27 -0.40 9.58 -2.56
N VAL A 28 0.11 8.37 -2.83
CA VAL A 28 0.46 7.40 -1.79
C VAL A 28 1.72 7.81 -1.01
N GLY A 29 2.63 8.55 -1.64
CA GLY A 29 3.80 9.12 -0.97
C GLY A 29 3.43 10.16 0.09
N ASN A 30 2.34 10.91 -0.13
CA ASN A 30 1.81 11.86 0.85
C ASN A 30 0.85 11.20 1.86
N TRP A 31 0.00 10.28 1.39
CA TRP A 31 -0.99 9.58 2.20
C TRP A 31 -1.16 8.13 1.75
N GLY A 32 -0.57 7.16 2.46
CA GLY A 32 -0.49 5.76 2.03
C GLY A 32 -1.85 5.09 1.80
N PHE A 33 -2.89 5.52 2.53
CA PHE A 33 -4.26 5.04 2.32
C PHE A 33 -4.89 5.51 0.99
N ALA A 34 -4.28 6.47 0.28
CA ALA A 34 -4.68 6.84 -1.08
C ALA A 34 -4.71 5.63 -2.02
N LEU A 35 -3.92 4.57 -1.73
CA LEU A 35 -3.92 3.32 -2.47
C LEU A 35 -5.33 2.72 -2.63
N GLN A 36 -6.24 2.96 -1.69
CA GLN A 36 -7.62 2.45 -1.76
C GLN A 36 -8.41 2.99 -2.96
N TYR A 37 -8.02 4.15 -3.48
CA TYR A 37 -8.68 4.81 -4.61
C TYR A 37 -8.00 4.53 -5.94
N ALA A 38 -6.80 3.95 -5.93
CA ALA A 38 -6.10 3.59 -7.15
C ALA A 38 -6.86 2.52 -7.94
N ALA A 39 -6.71 2.55 -9.27
CA ALA A 39 -7.21 1.52 -10.15
C ALA A 39 -6.68 0.14 -9.72
N ALA A 40 -7.45 -0.93 -9.99
CA ALA A 40 -7.10 -2.27 -9.56
C ALA A 40 -5.70 -2.72 -10.03
N ALA A 41 -5.31 -2.34 -11.26
CA ALA A 41 -3.98 -2.62 -11.79
C ALA A 41 -2.86 -1.97 -10.95
N LEU A 42 -3.06 -0.74 -10.47
CA LEU A 42 -2.07 -0.02 -9.66
C LEU A 42 -2.04 -0.50 -8.21
N ARG A 43 -3.13 -1.08 -7.69
CA ARG A 43 -3.12 -1.80 -6.41
C ARG A 43 -2.35 -3.14 -6.49
N ALA A 44 -2.10 -3.63 -7.69
CA ALA A 44 -1.22 -4.77 -7.97
C ALA A 44 0.17 -4.33 -8.43
N ASP A 45 0.42 -3.04 -8.59
CA ASP A 45 1.74 -2.51 -8.92
C ASP A 45 2.60 -2.51 -7.65
N ARG A 46 3.68 -3.28 -7.70
CA ARG A 46 4.56 -3.48 -6.55
C ARG A 46 5.26 -2.19 -6.12
N ALA A 47 5.63 -1.31 -7.04
CA ALA A 47 6.34 -0.07 -6.72
C ALA A 47 5.41 0.92 -6.01
N ILE A 48 4.18 1.08 -6.51
CA ILE A 48 3.15 1.93 -5.89
C ILE A 48 2.78 1.39 -4.51
N VAL A 49 2.55 0.08 -4.38
CA VAL A 49 2.20 -0.52 -3.09
C VAL A 49 3.34 -0.39 -2.10
N LEU A 50 4.60 -0.58 -2.53
CA LEU A 50 5.77 -0.34 -1.67
C LEU A 50 5.84 1.11 -1.19
N ALA A 51 5.59 2.09 -2.06
CA ALA A 51 5.52 3.49 -1.66
C ALA A 51 4.43 3.73 -0.62
N ALA A 52 3.23 3.17 -0.83
CA ALA A 52 2.11 3.28 0.09
C ALA A 52 2.40 2.65 1.48
N VAL A 53 2.95 1.44 1.52
CA VAL A 53 3.24 0.76 2.80
C VAL A 53 4.42 1.38 3.53
N ARG A 54 5.41 1.95 2.81
CA ARG A 54 6.50 2.74 3.40
C ARG A 54 6.00 4.00 4.07
N GLN A 55 4.99 4.64 3.49
CA GLN A 55 4.34 5.80 4.08
C GLN A 55 3.50 5.39 5.30
N ASN A 56 2.74 4.28 5.19
CA ASN A 56 1.96 3.72 6.29
C ASN A 56 1.74 2.22 6.10
N GLY A 57 2.32 1.41 6.99
CA GLY A 57 2.26 -0.06 6.89
C GLY A 57 0.84 -0.62 6.79
N LYS A 58 -0.16 0.05 7.37
CA LYS A 58 -1.58 -0.37 7.28
C LYS A 58 -2.17 -0.23 5.88
N ALA A 59 -1.54 0.53 4.97
CA ALA A 59 -1.97 0.65 3.57
C ALA A 59 -1.98 -0.72 2.84
N LEU A 60 -1.26 -1.72 3.36
CA LEU A 60 -1.26 -3.09 2.86
C LEU A 60 -2.68 -3.67 2.69
N VAL A 61 -3.65 -3.24 3.50
CA VAL A 61 -5.06 -3.67 3.38
C VAL A 61 -5.66 -3.42 2.00
N HIS A 62 -5.18 -2.40 1.28
CA HIS A 62 -5.68 -2.00 -0.03
C HIS A 62 -4.90 -2.60 -1.20
N ALA A 63 -3.75 -3.23 -0.94
CA ALA A 63 -2.98 -3.92 -1.97
C ALA A 63 -3.77 -5.12 -2.55
N ALA A 64 -3.43 -5.50 -3.77
CA ALA A 64 -3.92 -6.74 -4.37
C ALA A 64 -3.45 -7.96 -3.56
N ASP A 65 -4.24 -9.03 -3.57
CA ASP A 65 -3.96 -10.21 -2.75
C ASP A 65 -2.60 -10.87 -3.06
N ALA A 66 -2.16 -10.79 -4.32
CA ALA A 66 -0.83 -11.23 -4.73
C ALA A 66 0.28 -10.51 -3.97
N LEU A 67 0.13 -9.20 -3.71
CA LEU A 67 1.12 -8.40 -2.96
C LEU A 67 0.96 -8.51 -1.45
N LYS A 68 -0.23 -8.86 -0.95
CA LYS A 68 -0.41 -9.29 0.46
C LYS A 68 0.27 -10.63 0.74
N ALA A 69 0.58 -11.40 -0.30
CA ALA A 69 1.37 -12.62 -0.25
C ALA A 69 2.83 -12.42 -0.73
N ASP A 70 3.25 -11.19 -1.06
CA ASP A 70 4.64 -10.86 -1.35
C ASP A 70 5.38 -10.61 -0.02
N ARG A 71 6.33 -11.50 0.30
CA ARG A 71 7.12 -11.44 1.54
C ARG A 71 7.81 -10.09 1.74
N ALA A 72 8.38 -9.51 0.68
CA ALA A 72 9.12 -8.25 0.78
C ALA A 72 8.18 -7.06 1.04
N VAL A 73 7.02 -7.03 0.37
CA VAL A 73 5.99 -6.00 0.62
C VAL A 73 5.45 -6.11 2.04
N VAL A 74 5.15 -7.32 2.49
CA VAL A 74 4.62 -7.56 3.84
C VAL A 74 5.65 -7.17 4.89
N LEU A 75 6.91 -7.59 4.76
CA LEU A 75 7.97 -7.19 5.70
C LEU A 75 8.13 -5.67 5.79
N GLU A 76 8.09 -4.98 4.65
CA GLU A 76 8.16 -3.52 4.65
C GLU A 76 6.98 -2.90 5.41
N ALA A 77 5.76 -3.42 5.21
CA ALA A 77 4.58 -2.98 5.94
C ALA A 77 4.70 -3.23 7.45
N LEU A 78 5.25 -4.37 7.88
CA LEU A 78 5.44 -4.70 9.28
C LEU A 78 6.49 -3.82 9.95
N ARG A 79 7.58 -3.48 9.24
CA ARG A 79 8.61 -2.53 9.73
C ARG A 79 8.03 -1.16 10.03
N GLN A 80 7.06 -0.71 9.22
CA GLN A 80 6.35 0.55 9.47
C GLN A 80 5.29 0.42 10.57
N ASN A 81 4.61 -0.72 10.64
CA ASN A 81 3.62 -1.00 11.67
C ASN A 81 3.44 -2.51 11.86
N GLY A 82 3.89 -3.07 12.98
CA GLY A 82 3.76 -4.51 13.25
C GLY A 82 2.32 -5.04 13.20
N ALA A 83 1.31 -4.18 13.48
CA ALA A 83 -0.09 -4.57 13.35
C ALA A 83 -0.54 -4.77 11.89
N ALA A 84 0.24 -4.32 10.90
CA ALA A 84 -0.04 -4.53 9.48
C ALA A 84 -0.07 -6.02 9.09
N VAL A 85 0.52 -6.91 9.92
CA VAL A 85 0.45 -8.36 9.73
C VAL A 85 -0.99 -8.86 9.55
N MET A 86 -1.98 -8.24 10.21
CA MET A 86 -3.39 -8.62 10.07
C MET A 86 -3.93 -8.52 8.63
N TYR A 87 -3.30 -7.68 7.80
CA TYR A 87 -3.65 -7.45 6.40
C TYR A 87 -2.86 -8.30 5.41
N ALA A 88 -1.82 -9.00 5.87
CA ALA A 88 -1.08 -9.95 5.06
C ALA A 88 -1.93 -11.19 4.74
N ALA A 89 -1.49 -11.96 3.74
CA ALA A 89 -2.08 -13.24 3.42
C ALA A 89 -2.06 -14.18 4.65
N ALA A 90 -3.01 -15.12 4.71
CA ALA A 90 -3.17 -16.01 5.85
C ALA A 90 -1.88 -16.77 6.23
N ALA A 91 -1.07 -17.14 5.23
CA ALA A 91 0.22 -17.80 5.43
C ALA A 91 1.19 -16.97 6.30
N PHE A 92 1.21 -15.65 6.15
CA PHE A 92 2.09 -14.75 6.91
C PHE A 92 1.53 -14.36 8.27
N ARG A 93 0.21 -14.39 8.45
CA ARG A 93 -0.41 -14.11 9.77
C ARG A 93 -0.04 -15.14 10.83
N ALA A 94 0.18 -16.39 10.42
CA ALA A 94 0.61 -17.46 11.31
C ALA A 94 2.15 -17.50 11.48
N ASP A 95 2.89 -16.78 10.64
CA ASP A 95 4.35 -16.79 10.65
C ASP A 95 4.88 -15.79 11.68
N ARG A 96 5.13 -16.30 12.89
CA ARG A 96 5.78 -15.53 13.96
C ARG A 96 7.21 -15.12 13.61
N GLY A 97 7.93 -15.89 12.79
CA GLY A 97 9.30 -15.57 12.38
C GLY A 97 9.33 -14.30 11.55
N LEU A 98 8.35 -14.13 10.66
CA LEU A 98 8.21 -12.95 9.84
C LEU A 98 7.94 -11.67 10.67
N VAL A 99 7.16 -11.77 11.74
CA VAL A 99 6.91 -10.64 12.64
C VAL A 99 8.17 -10.24 13.41
N LEU A 100 8.97 -11.23 13.83
CA LEU A 100 10.23 -10.98 14.53
C LEU A 100 11.31 -10.39 13.61
N GLU A 101 11.32 -10.75 12.31
CA GLU A 101 12.25 -10.19 11.32
C GLU A 101 11.98 -8.71 10.99
N ALA A 102 10.77 -8.22 11.30
CA ALA A 102 10.39 -6.84 11.05
C ALA A 102 10.65 -5.88 12.24
N LEU A 103 11.07 -6.41 13.40
CA LEU A 103 11.46 -5.66 14.60
C LEU A 103 12.95 -5.31 14.58
#